data_AF-A0AAW2D642-F1
#
_entry.id   AF-A0AAW2D642-F1
#
_cell.length_a   1.000
_cell.length_b   1.000
_cell.length_c   1.000
_cell.angle_alpha   90.00
_cell.angle_beta   90.00
_cell.angle_gamma   90.00
#
_symmetry.space_group_name_H-M   'P 1'
#
loop_
_entity.id
_entity.type
_entity.pdbx_description
1 polymer ?
#
loop_
_entity_poly.entity_id
_entity_poly.type
_entity_poly.pdbx_seq_one_letter_code
_entity_poly.pdbx_strand_id
1 'polypeptide(L)'
;MGRSFFHELLDDDSDEDEIIIKLIMGETSQYKRRQYIDRNHLAGHKRLYDNYFAEEPVHPPKVFQRRFRMRRSLFLRILSKVEAHEPYFI
;
A
#
# COMPACT_ATOMS: atom_id res chain seq x y z
N MET A 1 -3.68 11.87 -31.63
CA MET A 1 -4.60 11.13 -30.74
C MET A 1 -3.77 10.10 -29.98
N GLY A 2 -3.35 10.45 -28.77
CA GLY A 2 -2.43 9.63 -27.97
C GLY A 2 -3.19 8.50 -27.29
N ARG A 3 -2.99 7.28 -27.75
CA ARG A 3 -3.29 6.08 -26.96
C ARG A 3 -2.25 6.03 -25.85
N SER A 4 -2.70 6.16 -24.61
CA SER A 4 -1.84 6.18 -23.44
C SER A 4 -1.18 4.82 -23.27
N PHE A 5 0.16 4.82 -23.32
CA PHE A 5 1.11 3.74 -23.04
C PHE A 5 0.75 2.84 -21.85
N PHE A 6 -0.06 3.36 -20.91
CA PHE A 6 -0.54 2.63 -19.73
C PHE A 6 -1.56 1.53 -20.04
N HIS A 7 -2.31 1.61 -21.14
CA HIS A 7 -3.29 0.57 -21.49
C HIS A 7 -2.61 -0.64 -22.15
N GLU A 8 -1.50 -0.41 -22.85
CA GLU A 8 -0.72 -1.45 -23.53
C GLU A 8 0.06 -2.33 -22.55
N LEU A 9 0.30 -1.85 -21.32
CA LEU A 9 0.97 -2.58 -20.23
C LEU A 9 0.01 -3.35 -19.33
N LEU A 10 -1.30 -3.19 -19.51
CA LEU A 10 -2.32 -3.85 -18.67
C LEU A 10 -3.11 -4.92 -19.43
N ASP A 11 -3.01 -4.94 -20.77
CA ASP A 11 -3.64 -5.92 -21.65
C ASP A 11 -2.66 -6.94 -22.26
N ASP A 12 -1.36 -6.87 -21.93
CA ASP A 12 -0.38 -7.83 -22.41
C ASP A 12 -0.26 -8.96 -21.39
N ASP A 13 -1.04 -10.04 -21.60
CA ASP A 13 -0.90 -11.36 -20.97
C ASP A 13 0.45 -12.05 -21.34
N SER A 14 1.50 -11.27 -21.68
CA SER A 14 2.83 -11.76 -21.98
C SER A 14 3.49 -12.19 -20.66
N ASP A 15 3.75 -13.49 -20.58
CA ASP A 15 4.33 -14.19 -19.44
C ASP A 15 5.48 -13.40 -18.82
N GLU A 16 5.44 -13.17 -17.50
CA GLU A 16 6.51 -12.52 -16.74
C GLU A 16 7.91 -13.13 -17.06
N ASP A 17 7.92 -14.40 -17.48
CA ASP A 17 9.08 -15.17 -17.94
C ASP A 17 9.74 -14.59 -19.21
N GLU A 18 8.98 -14.05 -20.16
CA GLU A 18 9.53 -13.46 -21.40
C GLU A 18 10.27 -12.15 -21.11
N ILE A 19 9.76 -11.38 -20.15
CA ILE A 19 10.39 -10.15 -19.64
C ILE A 19 11.70 -10.51 -18.91
N ILE A 20 11.70 -11.58 -18.10
CA ILE A 20 12.89 -12.07 -17.39
C ILE A 20 13.95 -12.56 -18.38
N ILE A 21 13.57 -13.29 -19.44
CA ILE A 21 14.49 -13.76 -20.48
C ILE A 21 15.15 -12.59 -21.22
N LYS A 22 14.37 -11.57 -21.63
CA LYS A 22 14.93 -10.34 -22.24
C LYS A 22 15.89 -9.58 -21.31
N LEU A 23 15.65 -9.63 -19.99
CA LEU A 23 16.52 -9.06 -18.97
C LEU A 23 17.86 -9.80 -18.84
N ILE A 24 17.84 -11.13 -18.94
CA ILE A 24 19.05 -11.99 -18.91
C ILE A 24 19.84 -11.84 -20.21
N MET A 25 19.16 -11.64 -21.34
CA MET A 25 19.77 -11.49 -22.68
C MET A 25 20.39 -10.10 -22.92
N GLY A 26 20.37 -9.19 -21.94
CA GLY A 26 21.13 -7.93 -21.97
C GLY A 26 20.55 -6.84 -22.88
N GLU A 27 19.35 -7.04 -23.43
CA GLU A 27 18.72 -6.13 -24.38
C GLU A 27 17.62 -5.29 -23.72
N THR A 28 17.96 -4.41 -22.78
CA THR A 28 17.08 -3.26 -22.47
C THR A 28 17.88 -2.02 -22.10
N SER A 29 17.46 -0.89 -22.70
CA SER A 29 17.83 0.47 -22.32
C SER A 29 17.87 0.63 -20.80
N GLN A 30 18.88 1.32 -20.26
CA GLN A 30 19.14 1.49 -18.82
C GLN A 30 17.98 2.16 -18.08
N TYR A 31 16.91 1.42 -17.80
CA TYR A 31 15.88 1.85 -16.86
C TYR A 31 16.49 1.80 -15.47
N LYS A 32 16.82 2.97 -14.93
CA LYS A 32 17.39 3.14 -13.59
C LYS A 32 16.38 2.59 -12.58
N ARG A 33 16.61 1.37 -12.08
CA ARG A 33 15.75 0.76 -11.07
C ARG A 33 15.72 1.65 -9.83
N ARG A 34 14.53 1.89 -9.27
CA ARG A 34 14.39 2.59 -7.99
C ARG A 34 15.14 1.81 -6.92
N GLN A 35 15.95 2.50 -6.14
CA GLN A 35 16.63 1.88 -5.00
C GLN A 35 15.60 1.46 -3.96
N TYR A 36 15.65 0.19 -3.56
CA TYR A 36 14.89 -0.31 -2.43
C TYR A 36 15.46 0.26 -1.12
N ILE A 37 14.60 0.80 -0.27
CA ILE A 37 14.95 1.29 1.06
C ILE A 37 14.13 0.46 2.05
N ASP A 38 14.80 -0.29 2.91
CA ASP A 38 14.14 -0.95 4.03
C ASP A 38 13.72 0.12 5.06
N ARG A 39 12.41 0.26 5.24
CA ARG A 39 11.80 1.25 6.14
C ARG A 39 11.40 0.65 7.49
N ASN A 40 11.70 -0.62 7.72
CA ASN A 40 11.25 -1.37 8.90
C ASN A 40 9.72 -1.24 9.09
N HIS A 41 8.98 -1.80 8.13
CA HIS A 41 7.52 -1.71 8.06
C HIS A 41 6.83 -2.15 9.36
N LEU A 42 7.35 -3.21 10.00
CA LEU A 42 6.80 -3.75 11.24
C LEU A 42 6.89 -2.73 12.39
N ALA A 43 8.05 -2.08 12.57
CA ALA A 43 8.20 -1.04 13.57
C ALA A 43 7.33 0.19 13.26
N GLY A 44 7.18 0.54 11.98
CA GLY A 44 6.28 1.59 11.53
C GLY A 44 4.82 1.30 11.88
N HIS A 45 4.36 0.06 11.64
CA HIS A 45 3.02 -0.39 11.99
C HIS A 45 2.76 -0.28 13.49
N LYS A 46 3.68 -0.81 14.31
CA LYS A 46 3.56 -0.74 15.78
C LYS A 46 3.41 0.71 16.25
N ARG A 47 4.28 1.62 15.78
CA ARG A 47 4.20 3.05 16.12
C ARG A 47 2.88 3.69 15.69
N LEU A 48 2.34 3.31 14.54
CA LEU A 48 1.06 3.82 14.07
C LEU A 48 -0.08 3.35 14.97
N TYR A 49 -0.06 2.07 15.37
CA TYR A 49 -1.03 1.52 16.31
C TYR A 49 -0.95 2.22 17.68
N ASP A 50 0.23 2.25 18.29
CA ASP A 50 0.44 2.82 19.63
C ASP A 50 0.02 4.30 19.69
N ASN A 51 0.28 5.07 18.63
CA ASN A 51 -0.03 6.50 18.62
C ASN A 51 -1.51 6.85 18.46
N TYR A 52 -2.30 6.00 17.80
CA TYR A 52 -3.67 6.36 17.37
C TYR A 52 -4.76 5.38 17.81
N PHE A 53 -4.41 4.10 17.96
CA PHE A 53 -5.36 3.00 18.12
C PHE A 53 -5.24 2.26 19.45
N ALA A 54 -4.14 2.45 20.20
CA ALA A 54 -4.02 1.96 21.57
C ALA A 54 -5.14 2.49 22.49
N GLU A 55 -5.33 1.84 23.62
CA GLU A 55 -6.32 2.23 24.64
C GLU A 55 -6.10 3.68 25.09
N GLU A 56 -4.85 4.02 25.40
CA GLU A 56 -4.40 5.38 25.69
C GLU A 56 -3.52 5.90 24.53
N PRO A 57 -4.13 6.48 23.47
CA PRO A 57 -3.36 6.94 22.31
C PRO A 57 -2.55 8.18 22.67
N VAL A 58 -1.35 8.27 22.12
CA VAL A 58 -0.48 9.46 22.26
C VAL A 58 -1.14 10.72 21.69
N HIS A 59 -1.96 10.57 20.64
CA HIS A 59 -2.57 11.70 19.96
C HIS A 59 -4.04 11.92 20.32
N PRO A 60 -4.44 13.18 20.63
CA PRO A 60 -5.83 13.50 20.92
C PRO A 60 -6.77 13.29 19.71
N PRO A 61 -8.09 13.16 19.93
CA PRO A 61 -9.07 12.93 18.87
C PRO A 61 -9.06 13.94 17.71
N LYS A 62 -8.70 15.20 17.97
CA LYS A 62 -8.58 16.25 16.93
C LYS A 62 -7.46 15.93 15.92
N VAL A 63 -6.34 15.38 16.40
CA VAL A 63 -5.21 14.99 15.55
C VAL A 63 -5.56 13.76 14.72
N PHE A 64 -6.24 12.78 15.33
CA PHE A 64 -6.79 11.61 14.62
C PHE A 64 -7.70 12.06 13.45
N GLN A 65 -8.64 12.97 13.72
CA GLN A 65 -9.54 13.52 12.71
C GLN A 65 -8.79 14.26 11.61
N ARG A 66 -7.75 15.04 11.93
CA ARG A 66 -6.95 15.71 10.90
C ARG A 66 -6.21 14.72 9.99
N ARG A 67 -5.70 13.62 10.55
CA ARG A 67 -4.92 12.61 9.82
C ARG A 67 -5.80 11.68 8.99
N PHE A 68 -6.82 11.09 9.59
CA PHE A 68 -7.70 10.09 8.95
C PHE A 68 -8.97 10.70 8.37
N ARG A 69 -9.19 12.00 8.56
CA ARG A 69 -10.36 12.76 8.07
C ARG A 69 -11.70 12.22 8.60
N MET A 70 -11.67 11.46 9.69
CA MET A 70 -12.82 10.80 10.32
C MET A 70 -12.66 10.75 11.85
N ARG A 71 -13.77 10.61 12.58
CA ARG A 71 -13.74 10.33 14.03
C ARG A 71 -13.26 8.90 14.26
N ARG A 72 -12.48 8.68 15.34
CA ARG A 72 -11.96 7.35 15.71
C ARG A 72 -13.07 6.31 15.90
N SER A 73 -14.18 6.69 16.55
CA SER A 73 -15.32 5.78 16.74
C SER A 73 -15.96 5.33 15.42
N LEU A 74 -16.03 6.22 14.42
CA LEU A 74 -16.53 5.85 13.09
C LEU A 74 -15.58 4.87 12.40
N PHE A 75 -14.28 5.13 12.48
CA PHE A 75 -13.26 4.24 11.93
C PHE A 75 -13.38 2.83 12.50
N LEU A 76 -13.47 2.69 13.83
CA LEU A 76 -13.59 1.38 14.48
C LEU A 76 -14.89 0.66 14.10
N ARG A 77 -15.98 1.39 13.92
CA ARG A 77 -17.25 0.79 13.46
C ARG A 77 -17.14 0.29 12.02
N ILE A 78 -16.44 1.00 11.13
CA ILE A 78 -16.18 0.54 9.76
C ILE A 78 -15.29 -0.70 9.79
N LEU A 79 -14.20 -0.66 10.56
CA LEU A 79 -13.28 -1.80 10.72
C LEU A 79 -14.03 -3.06 11.13
N SER A 80 -14.83 -3.00 12.19
CA SER A 80 -15.63 -4.14 12.66
C SER A 80 -16.60 -4.66 11.59
N LYS A 81 -17.15 -3.79 10.74
CA LYS A 81 -18.02 -4.22 9.63
C LYS A 81 -17.25 -4.88 8.48
N VAL A 82 -16.03 -4.42 8.22
CA VAL A 82 -15.15 -5.02 7.20
C VAL A 82 -14.67 -6.38 7.67
N GLU A 83 -14.15 -6.49 8.90
CA GLU A 83 -13.73 -7.75 9.52
C GLU A 83 -14.85 -8.79 9.53
N ALA A 84 -16.09 -8.38 9.81
CA ALA A 84 -17.23 -9.28 9.80
C ALA A 84 -17.65 -9.77 8.40
N HIS A 85 -17.25 -9.06 7.33
CA HIS A 85 -17.66 -9.38 5.97
C HIS A 85 -16.57 -10.14 5.19
N GLU A 86 -15.30 -9.81 5.44
CA GLU A 86 -14.16 -10.28 4.65
C GLU A 86 -13.08 -10.90 5.57
N PRO A 87 -12.88 -12.23 5.54
CA PRO A 87 -11.95 -12.93 6.41
C PRO A 87 -10.48 -12.50 6.29
N TYR A 88 -10.09 -11.89 5.16
CA TYR A 88 -8.73 -11.37 4.97
C TYR A 88 -8.33 -10.32 6.02
N PHE A 89 -9.29 -9.60 6.60
CA PHE A 89 -9.03 -8.52 7.55
C PHE A 89 -9.01 -8.96 9.03
N ILE A 90 -9.14 -10.26 9.31
CA ILE A 90 -9.09 -10.85 10.66
C ILE A 90 -7.67 -11.31 11.00
#